data_AF-A0A3E0HGW7-F1
#
_entry.id   AF-A0A3E0HGW7-F1
#
_cell.length_a   1.000
_cell.length_b   1.000
_cell.length_c   1.000
_cell.angle_alpha   90.00
_cell.angle_beta   90.00
_cell.angle_gamma   90.00
#
_symmetry.space_group_name_H-M   'P 1'
#
loop_
_entity.id
_entity.type
_entity.pdbx_description
1 polymer ?
#
loop_
_entity_poly.entity_id
_entity_poly.type
_entity_poly.pdbx_seq_one_letter_code
_entity_poly.pdbx_strand_id
1 'polypeptide(L)' 'MKKSISNLGKTLNKVEQQQVQGGIVLNRCLSGTCYSNNWVSSDTHEDAVCAVLFGYGEYCRGTINNGKCCIN' A
#
# COMPACT_ATOMS: atom_id res chain seq x y z
N MET A 1 -28.99 32.37 -13.07
CA MET A 1 -28.12 31.36 -13.70
C MET A 1 -28.08 30.11 -12.82
N LYS A 2 -28.93 29.11 -13.10
CA LYS A 2 -28.83 27.78 -12.46
C LYS A 2 -27.63 27.07 -13.09
N LYS A 3 -26.45 27.25 -12.49
CA LYS A 3 -25.22 26.63 -12.97
C LYS A 3 -25.28 25.13 -12.67
N SER A 4 -25.53 24.39 -13.72
CA SER A 4 -25.17 23.00 -14.00
C SER A 4 -24.20 22.36 -13.00
N ILE A 5 -24.72 21.67 -11.97
CA ILE A 5 -24.02 20.57 -11.30
C ILE A 5 -24.49 19.27 -11.98
N SER A 6 -24.46 19.25 -13.32
CA SER A 6 -25.03 18.14 -14.10
C SER A 6 -23.99 17.08 -14.46
N ASN A 7 -22.71 17.23 -14.09
CA ASN A 7 -21.63 16.33 -14.52
C ASN A 7 -20.77 15.76 -13.38
N LEU A 8 -21.27 15.73 -12.13
CA LEU A 8 -20.64 14.97 -11.04
C LEU A 8 -21.06 13.49 -11.01
N GLY A 9 -21.83 13.05 -12.02
CA GLY A 9 -22.37 11.70 -12.15
C GLY A 9 -21.37 10.63 -12.62
N LYS A 10 -20.15 10.60 -12.08
CA LYS A 10 -19.48 9.31 -11.92
C LYS A 10 -19.75 8.91 -10.49
N THR A 11 -20.79 8.11 -10.28
CA THR A 11 -20.98 7.39 -9.03
C THR A 11 -19.71 6.59 -8.81
N LEU A 12 -18.86 7.07 -7.91
CA LEU A 12 -17.65 6.39 -7.51
C LEU A 12 -18.03 4.94 -7.18
N ASN A 13 -17.27 3.98 -7.67
CA ASN A 13 -17.49 2.60 -7.29
C ASN A 13 -17.22 2.45 -5.77
N LYS A 14 -17.67 1.34 -5.18
CA LYS A 14 -17.59 1.15 -3.73
C LYS A 14 -16.16 1.32 -3.18
N VAL A 15 -15.14 0.93 -3.96
CA VAL A 15 -13.72 1.09 -3.61
C VAL A 15 -13.34 2.57 -3.61
N GLU A 16 -13.70 3.30 -4.66
CA GLU A 16 -13.45 4.74 -4.78
C GLU A 16 -14.18 5.55 -3.69
N GLN A 17 -15.40 5.17 -3.32
CA GLN A 17 -16.14 5.82 -2.22
C GLN A 17 -15.44 5.63 -0.87
N GLN A 18 -14.95 4.42 -0.61
CA GLN A 18 -14.22 4.11 0.62
C GLN A 18 -12.83 4.78 0.66
N GLN A 19 -12.21 5.04 -0.51
CA GLN A 19 -10.98 5.85 -0.62
C GLN A 19 -11.22 7.33 -0.25
N VAL A 20 -12.31 7.92 -0.73
CA VAL A 20 -12.67 9.33 -0.44
C VAL A 20 -13.06 9.53 1.02
N GLN A 21 -13.66 8.52 1.67
CA GLN A 21 -14.01 8.57 3.09
C GLN A 21 -12.85 8.23 4.04
N GLY A 22 -11.61 8.08 3.53
CA GLY A 22 -10.42 7.82 4.35
C GLY A 22 -10.42 6.45 5.03
N GLY A 23 -11.29 5.52 4.61
CA GLY A 23 -11.56 4.26 5.31
C GLY A 23 -10.91 3.02 4.69
N ILE A 24 -10.26 3.13 3.53
CA ILE A 24 -9.42 2.04 3.02
C ILE A 24 -8.00 2.29 3.53
N VAL A 25 -7.65 1.58 4.60
CA VAL A 25 -6.33 0.96 4.65
C VAL A 25 -6.34 -0.01 3.48
N LEU A 26 -5.79 0.40 2.32
CA LEU A 26 -5.46 -0.55 1.26
C LEU A 26 -4.70 -1.63 2.00
N ASN A 27 -5.04 -2.90 1.81
CA ASN A 27 -4.35 -3.99 2.48
C ASN A 27 -2.87 -3.92 2.08
N ARG A 28 -2.07 -3.07 2.75
CA ARG A 28 -0.82 -2.52 2.19
C ARG A 28 0.22 -3.63 2.10
N CYS A 29 0.05 -4.63 2.96
CA CYS A 29 0.76 -5.88 2.99
C CYS A 29 0.10 -6.85 2.01
N LEU A 30 0.13 -6.53 0.71
CA LEU A 30 -0.32 -7.47 -0.31
C LEU A 30 0.69 -8.61 -0.40
N SER A 31 0.35 -9.77 0.17
CA SER A 31 1.14 -11.00 0.04
C SER A 31 1.51 -11.25 -1.43
N GLY A 32 2.76 -11.63 -1.67
CA GLY A 32 3.35 -11.80 -3.01
C GLY A 32 3.85 -10.51 -3.66
N THR A 33 3.71 -9.35 -3.02
CA THR A 33 4.24 -8.08 -3.54
C THR A 33 5.64 -7.81 -2.98
N CYS A 34 6.55 -7.38 -3.85
CA CYS A 34 7.94 -7.09 -3.51
C CYS A 34 8.28 -5.61 -3.67
N TYR A 35 8.92 -5.05 -2.67
CA TYR A 35 9.21 -3.63 -2.54
C TYR A 35 10.72 -3.38 -2.40
N SER A 36 11.24 -2.36 -3.09
CA SER A 36 12.64 -1.94 -2.96
C SER A 36 12.86 -0.93 -1.83
N ASN A 37 11.81 -0.33 -1.28
CA ASN A 37 11.87 0.55 -0.11
C ASN A 37 11.76 -0.28 1.17
N ASN A 38 12.80 -1.06 1.44
CA ASN A 38 12.86 -1.98 2.56
C ASN A 38 13.81 -1.52 3.65
N TRP A 39 13.49 -1.91 4.88
CA TRP A 39 14.31 -1.76 6.06
C TRP A 39 14.68 -3.14 6.56
N VAL A 40 15.97 -3.33 6.86
CA VAL A 40 16.52 -4.57 7.42
C VAL A 40 17.26 -4.16 8.69
N SER A 41 17.04 -4.88 9.80
CA SER A 41 17.65 -4.54 11.09
C SER A 41 19.15 -4.87 11.16
N SER A 42 19.66 -5.63 10.19
CA SER A 42 21.01 -6.18 10.16
C SER A 42 21.46 -6.37 8.71
N ASP A 43 22.17 -7.46 8.42
CA ASP A 43 22.67 -7.78 7.09
C ASP A 43 21.54 -8.06 6.10
N THR A 44 21.73 -7.55 4.88
CA THR A 44 20.83 -7.81 3.75
C THR A 44 21.33 -9.03 3.00
N HIS A 45 20.74 -10.18 3.29
CA HIS A 45 20.92 -11.42 2.51
C HIS A 45 19.55 -11.97 2.10
N GLU A 46 19.52 -12.85 1.11
CA GLU A 46 18.30 -13.56 0.73
C GLU A 46 17.65 -14.24 1.94
N ASP A 47 16.32 -14.22 2.00
CA ASP A 47 15.49 -14.68 3.12
C ASP A 47 15.62 -13.90 4.44
N ALA A 48 16.45 -12.85 4.50
CA ALA A 48 16.51 -11.98 5.69
C ALA A 48 15.16 -11.32 5.96
N VAL A 49 14.81 -11.18 7.25
CA VAL A 49 13.59 -10.47 7.66
C VAL A 49 13.71 -9.00 7.30
N CYS A 50 12.70 -8.48 6.62
CA CYS A 50 12.63 -7.08 6.22
C CYS A 50 11.28 -6.46 6.57
N ALA A 51 11.24 -5.14 6.57
CA ALA A 51 10.03 -4.35 6.73
C ALA A 51 9.89 -3.34 5.60
N VAL A 52 8.67 -3.12 5.13
CA VAL A 52 8.32 -2.05 4.18
C VAL A 52 7.51 -1.02 4.95
N LEU A 53 8.05 0.19 5.09
CA LEU A 53 7.32 1.28 5.73
C LEU A 53 6.31 1.89 4.75
N PHE A 54 5.09 2.02 5.24
CA PHE A 54 4.06 2.84 4.65
C PHE A 54 3.86 4.07 5.55
N GLY A 55 3.46 5.20 4.95
CA GLY A 55 3.30 6.45 5.71
C GLY A 55 2.44 6.28 6.97
N TYR A 56 2.63 7.18 7.95
CA TYR A 56 1.95 7.15 9.26
C TYR A 56 2.36 6.01 10.22
N GLY A 57 3.56 5.43 10.03
CA GLY A 57 4.14 4.45 10.98
C GLY A 57 3.64 3.02 10.79
N GLU A 58 2.86 2.77 9.73
CA GLU A 58 2.48 1.43 9.32
C GLU A 58 3.67 0.72 8.67
N TYR A 59 3.85 -0.57 8.93
CA TYR A 59 4.86 -1.37 8.23
C TYR A 59 4.35 -2.77 7.92
N CYS A 60 4.84 -3.33 6.82
CA CYS A 60 4.60 -4.71 6.44
C CYS A 60 5.88 -5.51 6.60
N ARG A 61 5.79 -6.66 7.26
CA ARG A 61 6.91 -7.58 7.40
C ARG A 61 6.98 -8.50 6.19
N GLY A 62 8.19 -8.81 5.74
CA GLY A 62 8.45 -9.72 4.64
C GLY A 62 9.82 -10.38 4.77
N THR A 63 10.25 -10.99 3.67
CA THR A 63 11.61 -11.53 3.51
C THR A 63 12.27 -10.98 2.25
N ILE A 64 13.60 -10.86 2.29
CA ILE A 64 14.36 -10.46 1.10
C ILE A 64 14.29 -11.55 0.04
N ASN A 65 13.90 -11.17 -1.17
CA ASN A 65 13.99 -11.99 -2.37
C ASN A 65 14.52 -11.11 -3.51
N ASN A 66 15.66 -11.51 -4.06
CA ASN A 66 16.40 -10.81 -5.11
C ASN A 66 16.62 -9.32 -4.78
N GLY A 67 17.09 -9.06 -3.55
CA GLY A 67 17.37 -7.70 -3.06
C GLY A 67 16.14 -6.82 -2.78
N LYS A 68 14.91 -7.36 -2.84
CA LYS A 68 13.66 -6.65 -2.51
C LYS A 68 12.96 -7.31 -1.33
N CYS A 69 12.21 -6.56 -0.55
CA CYS A 69 11.37 -7.13 0.51
C CYS A 69 10.03 -7.60 -0.05
N CYS A 70 9.83 -8.91 -0.11
CA CYS A 70 8.56 -9.52 -0.51
C CYS A 70 7.72 -9.79 0.73
N ILE A 71 6.47 -9.34 0.68
CA ILE A 71 5.49 -9.57 1.74
C ILE A 71 4.92 -10.98 1.57
N ASN A 72 4.87 -11.75 2.65
CA ASN A 72 4.42 -13.14 2.70
C ASN A 72 3.14 -13.27 3.53
#